data_AF-A0A9E5RNH6-F1
#
_entry.id   AF-A0A9E5RNH6-F1
#
_cell.length_a   1.000
_cell.length_b   1.000
_cell.length_c   1.000
_cell.angle_alpha   90.00
_cell.angle_beta   90.00
_cell.angle_gamma   90.00
#
_symmetry.space_group_name_H-M   'P 1'
#
loop_
_entity.id
_entity.type
_entity.pdbx_description
1 polymer ?
#
loop_
_entity_poly.entity_id
_entity_poly.type
_entity_poly.pdbx_seq_one_letter_code
_entity_poly.pdbx_strand_id
1 'polypeptide(L)'
;MAGIGILSWEGGSLNRGDFLTFGCAVGIAVYILLLEWITPRHPTPPLVAVQLSVMALLSGTWALPQLATQAGEIVNHFGVLFYLGLVVTATPIWTQTLAQRWISSYEAALLYTLEPVFAAVFSFWLLGESLGVRGFLGAGFILIATIFSQSQPKLR
;
A
#
# COMPACT_ATOMS: atom_id res chain seq x y z
N MET A 1 5.27 -6.17 -13.62
CA MET A 1 6.16 -7.17 -12.98
C MET A 1 7.64 -6.93 -13.25
N ALA A 2 8.09 -6.78 -14.51
CA ALA A 2 9.51 -6.53 -14.82
C ALA A 2 10.13 -5.31 -14.11
N GLY A 3 9.43 -4.17 -14.05
CA GLY A 3 9.93 -2.97 -13.34
C GLY A 3 10.11 -3.17 -11.84
N ILE A 4 9.16 -3.85 -11.19
CA ILE A 4 9.26 -4.20 -9.76
C ILE A 4 10.41 -5.19 -9.53
N GLY A 5 10.55 -6.19 -10.41
CA GLY A 5 11.67 -7.13 -10.37
C GLY A 5 13.04 -6.43 -10.47
N ILE A 6 13.18 -5.41 -11.32
CA ILE A 6 14.43 -4.64 -11.46
C ILE A 6 14.74 -3.81 -10.19
N LEU A 7 13.71 -3.30 -9.51
CA LEU A 7 13.88 -2.53 -8.27
C LEU A 7 14.22 -3.42 -7.07
N SER A 8 13.61 -4.61 -6.98
CA SER A 8 13.71 -5.49 -5.81
C SER A 8 14.78 -6.57 -5.92
N TRP A 9 15.40 -6.77 -7.10
CA TRP A 9 16.38 -7.84 -7.30
C TRP A 9 17.78 -7.46 -6.81
N GLU A 10 18.14 -7.95 -5.63
CA GLU A 10 19.48 -7.80 -5.05
C GLU A 10 20.47 -8.92 -5.42
N GLY A 11 20.04 -9.92 -6.21
CA GLY A 11 20.93 -11.00 -6.71
C GLY A 11 20.85 -12.33 -5.97
N GLY A 12 19.80 -12.58 -5.17
CA GLY A 12 19.60 -13.81 -4.40
C GLY A 12 18.54 -14.78 -4.98
N SER A 13 18.46 -15.99 -4.41
CA SER A 13 17.39 -16.96 -4.68
C SER A 13 16.06 -16.54 -4.05
N LEU A 14 14.93 -17.02 -4.58
CA LEU A 14 13.59 -16.84 -4.00
C LEU A 14 13.58 -17.12 -2.49
N ASN A 15 13.15 -16.14 -1.70
CA ASN A 15 13.07 -16.21 -0.25
C ASN A 15 11.61 -16.49 0.19
N ARG A 16 11.41 -16.97 1.42
CA ARG A 16 10.07 -17.13 2.01
C ARG A 16 9.28 -15.82 2.04
N GLY A 17 9.99 -14.69 2.18
CA GLY A 17 9.42 -13.35 2.10
C GLY A 17 8.73 -13.07 0.77
N ASP A 18 9.25 -13.56 -0.35
CA ASP A 18 8.66 -13.32 -1.68
C ASP A 18 7.29 -13.97 -1.81
N PHE A 19 7.14 -15.18 -1.28
CA PHE A 19 5.86 -15.89 -1.24
C PHE A 19 4.84 -15.19 -0.33
N LEU A 20 5.28 -14.67 0.82
CA LEU A 20 4.42 -13.90 1.74
C LEU A 20 3.97 -12.58 1.10
N THR A 21 4.87 -11.87 0.42
CA THR A 21 4.55 -10.64 -0.32
C THR A 21 3.55 -10.90 -1.44
N PHE A 22 3.73 -11.98 -2.21
CA PHE A 22 2.77 -12.38 -3.24
C PHE A 22 1.38 -12.68 -2.64
N GLY A 23 1.34 -13.44 -1.53
CA GLY A 23 0.10 -13.70 -0.81
C GLY A 23 -0.59 -12.43 -0.30
N CYS A 24 0.19 -11.49 0.22
CA CYS A 24 -0.30 -10.17 0.65
C CYS A 24 -0.91 -9.40 -0.53
N ALA A 25 -0.25 -9.36 -1.68
CA ALA A 25 -0.74 -8.68 -2.87
C ALA A 25 -2.09 -9.25 -3.35
N VAL A 26 -2.25 -10.58 -3.34
CA VAL A 26 -3.54 -11.24 -3.65
C VAL A 26 -4.60 -10.84 -2.61
N GLY A 27 -4.26 -10.85 -1.32
CA GLY A 27 -5.17 -10.43 -0.25
C GLY A 27 -5.66 -8.99 -0.41
N ILE A 28 -4.75 -8.05 -0.72
CA ILE A 28 -5.09 -6.65 -0.99
C ILE A 28 -5.96 -6.51 -2.23
N ALA A 29 -5.68 -7.26 -3.30
CA ALA A 29 -6.49 -7.23 -4.51
C ALA A 29 -7.93 -7.71 -4.24
N VAL A 30 -8.10 -8.80 -3.50
CA VAL A 30 -9.43 -9.28 -3.06
C VAL A 30 -10.12 -8.24 -2.19
N TYR A 31 -9.40 -7.64 -1.24
CA TYR A 31 -9.94 -6.56 -0.41
C TYR A 31 -10.46 -5.38 -1.23
N ILE A 32 -9.71 -4.92 -2.23
CA ILE A 32 -10.13 -3.83 -3.14
C ILE A 32 -11.41 -4.18 -3.90
N LEU A 33 -11.48 -5.40 -4.46
CA LEU A 33 -12.67 -5.88 -5.19
C LEU A 33 -13.91 -5.96 -4.30
N LEU A 34 -13.74 -6.47 -3.07
CA LEU A 34 -14.84 -6.51 -2.10
C LEU A 34 -15.26 -5.10 -1.68
N LEU A 35 -14.30 -4.20 -1.50
CA LEU A 35 -14.57 -2.84 -1.07
C LEU A 35 -15.33 -2.04 -2.13
N GLU A 36 -15.04 -2.21 -3.41
CA GLU A 36 -15.86 -1.65 -4.51
C GLU A 36 -17.31 -2.14 -4.45
N TRP A 37 -17.53 -3.42 -4.10
CA TRP A 37 -18.89 -3.96 -4.02
C TRP A 37 -19.64 -3.49 -2.76
N ILE A 38 -18.96 -3.35 -1.62
CA ILE A 38 -19.58 -3.02 -0.33
C ILE A 38 -19.82 -1.51 -0.20
N THR A 39 -18.89 -0.68 -0.65
CA THR A 39 -18.91 0.77 -0.41
C THR A 39 -20.15 1.49 -0.96
N PRO A 40 -20.71 1.16 -2.14
CA PRO A 40 -21.92 1.81 -2.63
C PRO A 40 -23.17 1.54 -1.77
N ARG A 41 -23.16 0.45 -0.98
CA ARG A 41 -24.31 -0.02 -0.19
C ARG A 41 -24.31 0.44 1.25
N HIS A 42 -23.20 0.99 1.74
CA HIS A 42 -23.03 1.36 3.15
C HIS A 42 -22.40 2.75 3.30
N PRO A 43 -22.71 3.48 4.40
CA PRO A 43 -22.04 4.73 4.70
C PRO A 43 -20.54 4.52 5.00
N THR A 44 -19.70 5.43 4.53
CA THR A 44 -18.22 5.37 4.65
C THR A 44 -17.71 5.34 6.11
N PRO A 45 -18.19 6.19 7.05
CA PRO A 45 -17.61 6.23 8.39
C PRO A 45 -17.65 4.90 9.17
N PRO A 46 -18.77 4.16 9.24
CA PRO A 46 -18.78 2.87 9.94
C PRO A 46 -17.97 1.80 9.22
N LEU A 47 -17.87 1.82 7.88
CA LEU A 47 -16.99 0.90 7.16
C LEU A 47 -15.53 1.12 7.53
N VAL A 48 -15.07 2.37 7.54
CA VAL A 48 -13.70 2.71 7.94
C VAL A 48 -13.45 2.34 9.40
N ALA A 49 -14.42 2.59 10.29
CA ALA A 49 -14.31 2.19 11.70
C ALA A 49 -14.13 0.67 11.85
N VAL A 50 -14.88 -0.14 11.10
CA VAL A 50 -14.74 -1.60 11.11
C VAL A 50 -13.36 -2.01 10.58
N GLN A 51 -12.92 -1.44 9.45
CA GLN A 51 -11.60 -1.76 8.88
C GLN A 51 -10.45 -1.43 9.84
N LEU A 52 -10.48 -0.25 10.46
CA LEU A 52 -9.47 0.15 11.45
C LEU A 52 -9.54 -0.72 12.71
N SER A 53 -10.74 -1.08 13.17
CA SER A 53 -10.91 -1.95 14.35
C SER A 53 -10.37 -3.36 14.10
N VAL A 54 -10.73 -3.95 12.95
CA VAL A 54 -10.24 -5.29 12.57
C VAL A 54 -8.72 -5.28 12.44
N MET A 55 -8.16 -4.26 11.77
CA MET A 55 -6.72 -4.14 11.62
C MET A 55 -6.01 -3.94 12.97
N ALA A 56 -6.54 -3.11 13.86
CA ALA A 56 -6.00 -2.89 15.20
C ALA A 56 -6.04 -4.16 16.06
N LEU A 57 -7.11 -4.95 15.98
CA LEU A 57 -7.24 -6.22 16.72
C LEU A 57 -6.28 -7.28 16.18
N LEU A 58 -6.21 -7.47 14.87
CA LEU A 58 -5.35 -8.49 14.27
C LEU A 58 -3.86 -8.14 14.44
N SER A 59 -3.47 -6.89 14.17
CA SER A 59 -2.10 -6.44 14.37
C SER A 59 -1.72 -6.37 15.85
N GLY A 60 -2.64 -5.92 16.71
CA GLY A 60 -2.44 -5.86 18.15
C GLY A 60 -2.21 -7.23 18.76
N THR A 61 -3.06 -8.22 18.44
CA THR A 61 -2.90 -9.60 18.92
C THR A 61 -1.58 -10.23 18.47
N TRP A 62 -1.16 -9.94 17.24
CA TRP A 62 0.15 -10.38 16.73
C TRP A 62 1.33 -9.72 17.47
N ALA A 63 1.21 -8.44 17.84
CA ALA A 63 2.27 -7.66 18.50
C ALA A 63 2.34 -7.86 20.04
N LEU A 64 1.36 -8.53 20.66
CA LEU A 64 1.30 -8.73 22.11
C LEU A 64 2.59 -9.33 22.72
N PRO A 65 3.23 -10.36 22.14
CA PRO A 65 4.44 -10.94 22.71
C PRO A 65 5.63 -9.96 22.78
N GLN A 66 5.71 -9.02 21.84
CA GLN A 66 6.80 -8.05 21.72
C GLN A 66 6.54 -6.76 22.52
N LEU A 67 5.30 -6.54 22.93
CA LEU A 67 4.91 -5.31 23.64
C LEU A 67 5.62 -5.18 25.00
N ALA A 68 5.80 -6.30 25.71
CA ALA A 68 6.46 -6.30 27.02
C ALA A 68 7.95 -5.98 26.93
N THR A 69 8.62 -6.37 25.84
CA THR A 69 10.06 -6.12 25.65
C THR A 69 10.36 -4.75 25.05
N GLN A 70 9.39 -4.14 24.36
CA GLN A 70 9.57 -2.86 23.64
C GLN A 70 8.82 -1.67 24.26
N ALA A 71 8.18 -1.84 25.42
CA ALA A 71 7.36 -0.80 26.07
C ALA A 71 8.10 0.54 26.24
N GLY A 72 9.40 0.51 26.59
CA GLY A 72 10.21 1.72 26.73
C GLY A 72 10.41 2.48 25.42
N GLU A 73 10.64 1.77 24.30
CA GLU A 73 10.79 2.41 22.99
C GLU A 73 9.48 2.97 22.46
N ILE A 74 8.36 2.29 22.75
CA ILE A 74 7.02 2.76 22.36
C ILE A 74 6.71 4.13 22.97
N VAL A 75 7.06 4.33 24.25
CA VAL A 75 6.86 5.63 24.92
C VAL A 75 7.76 6.69 24.31
N ASN A 76 9.03 6.37 24.04
CA ASN A 76 9.99 7.32 23.47
C ASN A 76 9.62 7.74 22.04
N HIS A 77 9.01 6.84 21.26
CA HIS A 77 8.62 7.10 19.86
C HIS A 77 7.11 7.28 19.67
N PHE A 78 6.37 7.58 20.75
CA PHE A 78 4.91 7.70 20.71
C PHE A 78 4.41 8.66 19.63
N GLY A 79 5.08 9.81 19.45
CA GLY A 79 4.71 10.78 18.42
C GLY A 79 4.80 10.23 16.99
N VAL A 80 5.82 9.42 16.69
CA VAL A 80 6.00 8.79 15.37
C VAL A 80 4.96 7.68 15.17
N LEU A 81 4.71 6.87 16.20
CA LEU A 81 3.68 5.83 16.16
C LEU A 81 2.28 6.42 15.97
N PHE A 82 1.99 7.54 16.65
CA PHE A 82 0.73 8.26 16.51
C PHE A 82 0.56 8.83 15.09
N TYR A 83 1.62 9.43 14.54
CA TYR A 83 1.64 9.88 13.14
C TYR A 83 1.39 8.72 12.17
N LEU A 84 2.05 7.57 12.37
CA LEU A 84 1.88 6.40 11.51
C LEU A 84 0.44 5.86 11.55
N GLY A 85 -0.15 5.77 12.75
CA GLY A 85 -1.53 5.30 12.91
C GLY A 85 -2.57 6.25 12.32
N LEU A 86 -2.43 7.56 12.53
CA LEU A 86 -3.46 8.52 12.14
C LEU A 86 -3.29 9.00 10.68
N VAL A 87 -2.08 9.40 10.32
CA VAL A 87 -1.78 10.02 9.03
C VAL A 87 -1.45 8.97 7.98
N VAL A 88 -0.62 7.98 8.29
CA VAL A 88 -0.18 6.99 7.30
C VAL A 88 -1.18 5.84 7.15
N THR A 89 -2.02 5.60 8.17
CA THR A 89 -2.92 4.45 8.18
C THR A 89 -4.40 4.87 8.07
N ALA A 90 -4.91 5.62 9.05
CA ALA A 90 -6.33 5.97 9.08
C ALA A 90 -6.76 6.89 7.92
N THR A 91 -5.92 7.86 7.56
CA THR A 91 -6.24 8.79 6.46
C THR A 91 -6.31 8.09 5.11
N PRO A 92 -5.32 7.28 4.68
CA PRO A 92 -5.42 6.52 3.43
C PRO A 92 -6.63 5.59 3.40
N ILE A 93 -6.89 4.82 4.46
CA ILE A 93 -8.05 3.92 4.52
C ILE A 93 -9.37 4.70 4.36
N TRP A 94 -9.49 5.85 5.03
CA TRP A 94 -10.66 6.71 4.90
C TRP A 94 -10.83 7.22 3.46
N THR A 95 -9.76 7.80 2.90
CA THR A 95 -9.79 8.35 1.54
C THR A 95 -10.03 7.28 0.49
N GLN A 96 -9.44 6.09 0.63
CA GLN A 96 -9.65 4.94 -0.23
C GLN A 96 -11.09 4.46 -0.19
N THR A 97 -11.63 4.24 1.01
CA THR A 97 -13.02 3.81 1.19
C THR A 97 -13.99 4.87 0.65
N LEU A 98 -13.66 6.16 0.78
CA LEU A 98 -14.47 7.22 0.19
C LEU A 98 -14.37 7.24 -1.35
N ALA A 99 -13.17 7.15 -1.89
CA ALA A 99 -12.90 7.22 -3.32
C ALA A 99 -13.51 6.04 -4.08
N GLN A 100 -13.37 4.81 -3.57
CA GLN A 100 -13.91 3.58 -4.17
C GLN A 100 -15.45 3.52 -4.20
N ARG A 101 -16.13 4.50 -3.60
CA ARG A 101 -17.57 4.69 -3.84
C ARG A 101 -17.85 5.24 -5.24
N TRP A 102 -16.89 5.96 -5.82
CA TRP A 102 -17.01 6.72 -7.06
C TRP A 102 -16.13 6.19 -8.18
N ILE A 103 -15.04 5.49 -7.84
CA ILE A 103 -14.10 4.90 -8.79
C ILE A 103 -14.20 3.38 -8.77
N SER A 104 -13.91 2.77 -9.91
CA SER A 104 -13.87 1.30 -10.04
C SER A 104 -12.62 0.69 -9.41
N SER A 105 -12.62 -0.62 -9.12
CA SER A 105 -11.40 -1.33 -8.67
C SER A 105 -10.26 -1.23 -9.68
N TYR A 106 -10.57 -1.12 -10.97
CA TYR A 106 -9.58 -0.91 -12.02
C TYR A 106 -8.85 0.42 -11.87
N GLU A 107 -9.60 1.51 -11.65
CA GLU A 107 -9.03 2.84 -11.44
C GLU A 107 -8.25 2.91 -10.11
N ALA A 108 -8.74 2.26 -9.06
CA ALA A 108 -8.03 2.13 -7.79
C ALA A 108 -6.71 1.35 -7.96
N ALA A 109 -6.73 0.21 -8.66
CA ALA A 109 -5.53 -0.58 -8.94
C ALA A 109 -4.49 0.23 -9.72
N LEU A 110 -4.93 1.07 -10.66
CA LEU A 110 -4.04 1.97 -11.39
C LEU A 110 -3.38 2.99 -10.46
N LEU A 111 -4.12 3.61 -9.53
CA LEU A 111 -3.55 4.51 -8.54
C LEU A 111 -2.49 3.81 -7.68
N TYR A 112 -2.74 2.58 -7.24
CA TYR A 112 -1.74 1.78 -6.52
C TYR A 112 -0.49 1.49 -7.35
N THR A 113 -0.62 1.28 -8.66
CA THR A 113 0.57 1.12 -9.52
C THR A 113 1.37 2.40 -9.72
N LEU A 114 0.79 3.57 -9.46
CA LEU A 114 1.46 4.87 -9.48
C LEU A 114 2.09 5.24 -8.14
N GLU A 115 1.66 4.61 -7.04
CA GLU A 115 2.20 4.84 -5.69
C GLU A 115 3.75 4.73 -5.63
N PRO A 116 4.42 3.73 -6.25
CA PRO A 116 5.87 3.65 -6.25
C PRO A 116 6.55 4.85 -6.93
N VAL A 117 5.89 5.46 -7.91
CA VAL A 117 6.41 6.65 -8.61
C VAL A 117 6.37 7.84 -7.67
N PHE A 118 5.25 8.05 -6.97
CA PHE A 118 5.15 9.12 -5.97
C PHE A 118 6.14 8.88 -4.82
N ALA A 119 6.23 7.65 -4.32
CA ALA A 119 7.19 7.28 -3.27
C ALA A 119 8.63 7.59 -3.71
N ALA A 120 9.01 7.27 -4.94
CA ALA A 120 10.32 7.59 -5.50
C ALA A 120 10.57 9.11 -5.56
N VAL A 121 9.59 9.90 -6.04
CA VAL A 121 9.69 11.36 -6.10
C VAL A 121 9.81 11.97 -4.70
N PHE A 122 9.00 11.52 -3.75
CA PHE A 122 9.07 11.98 -2.36
C PHE A 122 10.36 11.54 -1.67
N SER A 123 10.89 10.33 -1.93
CA SER A 123 12.17 9.93 -1.34
C SER A 123 13.32 10.81 -1.83
N PHE A 124 13.34 11.14 -3.14
CA PHE A 124 14.33 12.06 -3.68
C PHE A 124 14.21 13.48 -3.07
N TRP A 125 12.98 14.00 -2.94
CA TRP A 125 12.77 15.38 -2.51
C TRP A 125 12.83 15.59 -0.99
N LEU A 126 12.26 14.67 -0.19
CA LEU A 126 12.20 14.78 1.28
C LEU A 126 13.42 14.16 1.96
N LEU A 127 13.87 12.98 1.52
CA LEU A 127 14.98 12.25 2.13
C LEU A 127 16.33 12.56 1.47
N GLY A 128 16.32 13.18 0.28
CA GLY A 128 17.53 13.43 -0.50
C GLY A 128 18.15 12.15 -1.08
N GLU A 129 17.41 11.04 -1.10
CA GLU A 129 17.91 9.78 -1.63
C GLU A 129 18.02 9.83 -3.16
N SER A 130 19.23 9.67 -3.67
CA SER A 130 19.47 9.48 -5.10
C SER A 130 19.05 8.07 -5.48
N LEU A 131 17.92 7.95 -6.19
CA LEU A 131 17.58 6.75 -6.96
C LEU A 131 18.71 6.48 -7.96
N GLY A 132 19.61 5.54 -7.65
CA GLY A 132 20.66 5.12 -8.58
C GLY A 132 20.06 4.65 -9.93
N VAL A 133 20.91 4.31 -10.90
CA VAL A 133 20.48 3.95 -12.28
C VAL A 133 19.38 2.87 -12.30
N ARG A 134 19.41 1.91 -11.36
CA ARG A 134 18.39 0.87 -11.19
C ARG A 134 17.02 1.44 -10.77
N GLY A 135 17.01 2.42 -9.89
CA GLY A 135 15.81 3.13 -9.43
C GLY A 135 15.08 3.85 -10.58
N PHE A 136 15.84 4.57 -11.40
CA PHE A 136 15.31 5.25 -12.58
C PHE A 136 14.75 4.27 -13.62
N LEU A 137 15.47 3.19 -13.92
CA LEU A 137 15.01 2.17 -14.86
C LEU A 137 13.72 1.49 -14.38
N GLY A 138 13.66 1.13 -13.09
CA GLY A 138 12.48 0.53 -12.48
C GLY A 138 11.26 1.44 -12.50
N ALA A 139 11.43 2.71 -12.11
CA ALA A 139 10.36 3.72 -12.16
C ALA A 139 9.88 3.95 -13.61
N GLY A 140 10.80 4.02 -14.58
CA GLY A 140 10.47 4.13 -16.00
C GLY A 140 9.63 2.95 -16.51
N PHE A 141 10.00 1.71 -16.15
CA PHE A 141 9.22 0.52 -16.50
C PHE A 141 7.81 0.53 -15.89
N ILE A 142 7.68 0.99 -14.64
CA ILE A 142 6.37 1.11 -13.98
C ILE A 142 5.50 2.13 -14.72
N LEU A 143 6.04 3.32 -15.03
CA LEU A 143 5.36 4.37 -15.78
C LEU A 143 4.92 3.92 -17.18
N ILE A 144 5.80 3.27 -17.93
CA ILE A 144 5.47 2.75 -19.27
C ILE A 144 4.35 1.72 -19.17
N ALA A 145 4.42 0.82 -18.18
CA ALA A 145 3.37 -0.18 -17.98
C ALA A 145 2.01 0.45 -17.62
N THR A 146 2.01 1.51 -16.80
CA THR A 146 0.77 2.24 -16.43
C THR A 146 0.17 2.95 -17.64
N ILE A 147 0.98 3.64 -18.44
CA ILE A 147 0.53 4.33 -19.66
C ILE A 147 0.00 3.32 -20.69
N PHE A 148 0.69 2.18 -20.85
CA PHE A 148 0.27 1.14 -21.78
C PHE A 148 -1.05 0.48 -21.35
N SER A 149 -1.22 0.22 -20.05
CA SER A 149 -2.50 -0.28 -19.50
C SER A 149 -3.64 0.71 -19.76
N GLN A 150 -3.38 2.01 -19.67
CA GLN A 150 -4.38 3.05 -19.96
C GLN A 150 -4.73 3.18 -21.44
N SER A 151 -3.81 2.78 -22.32
CA SER A 151 -3.99 2.86 -23.78
C SER A 151 -4.81 1.69 -24.35
N GLN A 152 -5.10 0.66 -23.55
CA GLN A 152 -5.96 -0.44 -23.97
C GLN A 152 -7.42 0.04 -24.00
N PRO A 153 -8.13 -0.07 -25.15
CA PRO A 153 -9.50 0.37 -25.26
C PRO A 153 -10.40 -0.38 -24.28
N LYS A 154 -11.27 0.35 -23.58
CA LYS A 154 -12.30 -0.20 -22.70
C LYS A 154 -13.15 -1.18 -23.51
N LEU A 155 -12.92 -2.48 -23.35
CA LEU A 155 -13.84 -3.52 -23.83
C LEU A 155 -15.10 -3.41 -22.96
N ARG A 156 -16.06 -2.64 -23.49
CA ARG A 156 -17.42 -2.48 -22.95
C ARG A 156 -18.24 -3.74 -23.18
#